data_AF-A0A349NJ64-F1
#
_entry.id   AF-A0A349NJ64-F1
#
_cell.length_a   1.000
_cell.length_b   1.000
_cell.length_c   1.000
_cell.angle_alpha   90.00
_cell.angle_beta   90.00
_cell.angle_gamma   90.00
#
_symmetry.space_group_name_H-M   'P 1'
#
loop_
_entity.id
_entity.type
_entity.pdbx_description
1 polymer ?
#
loop_
_entity_poly.entity_id
_entity_poly.type
_entity_poly.pdbx_seq_one_letter_code
_entity_poly.pdbx_strand_id
1 'polypeptide(L)'
;ADASQIIIAAEMTVDKGCLKFNGETFSFNKRIDDALKKAAKIYRPIKGKYARLLPMSSVAGMFMNVDGKQFLPLMQNDKAMVALLAGVNQAIDMDNILRSVNGDLAIVFPEYSGNKMSMTMSAQLANSNWLSDVDYWKQSCPAGGRILDWRKNAYYYTDSKTTYYFGVSPDMQYYSGSSAALADHSILPAQQPIGNNLVNQIVGKKLVLVINLGNMKDKKGALSVITTFMQPIFGKVNSIVYSLK
;
A
#
# COMPACT_ATOMS: atom_id res chain seq x y z
N ALA A 1 -7.18 7.43 17.99
CA ALA A 1 -8.36 8.26 18.31
C ALA A 1 -9.59 7.36 18.28
N ASP A 2 -10.68 7.73 18.95
CA ASP A 2 -11.98 7.13 18.65
C ASP A 2 -12.37 7.53 17.22
N ALA A 3 -12.66 6.55 16.37
CA ALA A 3 -13.03 6.78 14.98
C ALA A 3 -14.31 7.63 14.85
N SER A 4 -15.17 7.62 15.89
CA SER A 4 -16.38 8.46 15.95
C SER A 4 -16.09 9.97 15.91
N GLN A 5 -14.86 10.39 16.22
CA GLN A 5 -14.45 11.78 16.26
C GLN A 5 -13.79 12.26 14.96
N ILE A 6 -13.66 11.39 13.96
CA ILE A 6 -13.06 11.70 12.65
C ILE A 6 -14.18 11.80 11.61
N ILE A 7 -14.21 12.90 10.88
CA ILE A 7 -15.19 13.15 9.83
C ILE A 7 -14.45 13.23 8.50
N ILE A 8 -15.03 12.63 7.46
CA ILE A 8 -14.55 12.75 6.07
C ILE A 8 -15.49 13.70 5.34
N ALA A 9 -14.96 14.85 4.91
CA ALA A 9 -15.61 15.67 3.88
C ALA A 9 -15.08 15.22 2.52
N ALA A 10 -15.96 14.82 1.61
CA ALA A 10 -15.54 14.37 0.28
C ALA A 10 -16.49 14.84 -0.82
N GLU A 11 -15.90 15.31 -1.91
CA GLU A 11 -16.59 15.42 -3.19
C GLU A 11 -16.68 14.02 -3.82
N MET A 12 -17.87 13.64 -4.28
CA MET A 12 -18.12 12.35 -4.92
C MET A 12 -18.50 12.57 -6.38
N THR A 13 -17.81 11.88 -7.29
CA THR A 13 -18.12 11.91 -8.73
C THR A 13 -18.07 10.51 -9.32
N VAL A 14 -18.93 10.24 -10.31
CA VAL A 14 -18.91 8.98 -11.07
C VAL A 14 -18.50 9.28 -12.50
N ASP A 15 -17.50 8.55 -12.98
CA ASP A 15 -17.04 8.62 -14.37
C ASP A 15 -16.71 7.21 -14.85
N LYS A 16 -17.42 6.75 -15.89
CA LYS A 16 -17.23 5.43 -16.54
C LYS A 16 -17.21 4.25 -15.55
N GLY A 17 -18.10 4.28 -14.56
CA GLY A 17 -18.22 3.23 -13.53
C GLY A 17 -17.12 3.27 -12.47
N CYS A 18 -16.31 4.32 -12.41
CA CYS A 18 -15.37 4.61 -11.34
C CYS A 18 -15.98 5.66 -10.41
N LEU A 19 -16.22 5.30 -9.16
CA LEU A 19 -16.66 6.24 -8.13
C LEU A 19 -15.44 6.87 -7.47
N LYS A 20 -15.34 8.20 -7.55
CA LYS A 20 -14.20 8.99 -7.09
C LYS A 20 -14.59 9.75 -5.84
N PHE A 21 -13.80 9.63 -4.79
CA PHE A 21 -13.86 10.41 -3.57
C PHE A 21 -12.63 11.32 -3.51
N ASN A 22 -12.85 12.62 -3.51
CA ASN A 22 -11.81 13.61 -3.29
C ASN A 22 -12.07 14.30 -1.95
N GLY A 23 -11.37 13.87 -0.91
CA GLY A 23 -11.75 14.22 0.45
C GLY A 23 -10.61 14.62 1.36
N GLU A 24 -11.01 15.15 2.50
CA GLU A 24 -10.16 15.49 3.63
C GLU A 24 -10.74 14.91 4.92
N THR A 25 -9.86 14.57 5.85
CA THR A 25 -10.23 14.16 7.20
C THR A 25 -10.08 15.33 8.14
N PHE A 26 -11.09 15.56 8.99
CA PHE A 26 -11.05 16.60 10.01
C PHE A 26 -11.72 16.11 11.29
N SER A 27 -11.57 16.86 12.38
CA SER A 27 -12.26 16.59 13.64
C SER A 27 -12.80 17.88 14.25
N PHE A 28 -13.95 17.82 14.92
CA PHE A 28 -14.39 18.91 15.79
C PHE A 28 -13.55 18.98 17.09
N ASN A 29 -12.83 17.91 17.43
CA ASN A 29 -11.83 17.95 18.50
C ASN A 29 -10.54 18.56 17.96
N LYS A 30 -10.21 19.78 18.41
CA LYS A 30 -9.04 20.54 17.96
C LYS A 30 -7.73 19.75 17.98
N ARG A 31 -7.48 18.98 19.05
CA ARG A 31 -6.24 18.19 19.17
C ARG A 31 -6.16 17.10 18.09
N ILE A 32 -7.28 16.45 17.80
CA ILE A 32 -7.36 15.40 16.77
C ILE A 32 -7.23 16.05 15.39
N ASP A 33 -7.91 17.17 15.16
CA ASP A 33 -7.86 17.92 13.90
C ASP A 33 -6.45 18.40 13.57
N ASP A 34 -5.74 18.97 14.55
CA ASP A 34 -4.36 19.42 14.40
C ASP A 34 -3.44 18.23 14.05
N ALA A 35 -3.68 17.05 14.64
CA ALA A 35 -2.94 15.83 14.33
C ALA A 35 -3.23 15.34 12.90
N LEU A 36 -4.49 15.34 12.46
CA LEU A 36 -4.89 14.97 11.10
C LEU A 36 -4.27 15.90 10.06
N LYS A 37 -4.35 17.22 10.28
CA LYS A 37 -3.75 18.23 9.40
C LYS A 37 -2.23 18.13 9.35
N LYS A 38 -1.58 17.80 10.47
CA LYS A 38 -0.13 17.56 10.51
C LYS A 38 0.24 16.30 9.73
N ALA A 39 -0.50 15.22 9.89
CA ALA A 39 -0.30 13.97 9.16
C ALA A 39 -0.48 14.17 7.64
N ALA A 40 -1.51 14.91 7.22
CA ALA A 40 -1.78 15.18 5.81
C ALA A 40 -0.62 15.92 5.10
N LYS A 41 0.18 16.72 5.83
CA LYS A 41 1.33 17.45 5.28
C LYS A 41 2.54 16.57 4.99
N ILE A 42 2.60 15.36 5.54
CA ILE A 42 3.71 14.42 5.32
C ILE A 42 3.66 13.83 3.90
N TYR A 43 2.46 13.73 3.33
CA TYR A 43 2.26 13.27 1.97
C TYR A 43 2.61 14.36 0.97
N ARG A 44 3.51 14.03 0.04
CA ARG A 44 3.92 14.86 -1.09
C ARG A 44 3.13 14.47 -2.34
N PRO A 45 3.07 15.33 -3.37
CA PRO A 45 2.49 14.96 -4.67
C PRO A 45 3.17 13.71 -5.25
N ILE A 46 2.38 12.69 -5.61
CA ILE A 46 2.84 11.45 -6.22
C ILE A 46 3.43 11.75 -7.60
N LYS A 47 4.66 11.28 -7.86
CA LYS A 47 5.36 11.52 -9.13
C LYS A 47 4.91 10.57 -10.24
N GLY A 48 4.38 9.40 -9.86
CA GLY A 48 3.83 8.40 -10.78
C GLY A 48 4.77 7.24 -11.12
N LYS A 49 5.92 7.10 -10.44
CA LYS A 49 6.90 6.03 -10.72
C LYS A 49 6.25 4.64 -10.64
N TYR A 50 5.30 4.48 -9.72
CA TYR A 50 4.63 3.21 -9.46
C TYR A 50 3.19 3.11 -9.92
N ALA A 51 2.61 4.18 -10.48
CA ALA A 51 1.19 4.21 -10.85
C ALA A 51 0.83 3.17 -11.91
N ARG A 52 1.74 2.87 -12.85
CA ARG A 52 1.54 1.87 -13.91
C ARG A 52 1.87 0.43 -13.49
N LEU A 53 2.29 0.23 -12.24
CA LEU A 53 2.63 -1.09 -11.75
C LEU A 53 1.41 -1.88 -11.27
N LEU A 54 0.26 -1.24 -11.09
CA LEU A 54 -0.97 -1.89 -10.67
C LEU A 54 -1.61 -2.65 -11.84
N PRO A 55 -1.63 -3.99 -11.83
CA PRO A 55 -2.43 -4.75 -12.79
C PRO A 55 -3.91 -4.40 -12.67
N MET A 56 -4.61 -4.32 -13.79
CA MET A 56 -6.06 -4.11 -13.83
C MET A 56 -6.85 -5.19 -13.08
N SER A 57 -6.29 -6.40 -12.98
CA SER A 57 -6.84 -7.53 -12.21
C SER A 57 -6.65 -7.43 -10.70
N SER A 58 -5.86 -6.46 -10.22
CA SER A 58 -5.60 -6.33 -8.77
C SER A 58 -6.85 -6.02 -7.99
N VAL A 59 -6.89 -6.42 -6.72
CA VAL A 59 -7.97 -6.09 -5.80
C VAL A 59 -7.89 -4.63 -5.36
N ALA A 60 -6.71 -4.19 -4.97
CA ALA A 60 -6.49 -2.82 -4.53
C ALA A 60 -5.05 -2.37 -4.74
N GLY A 61 -4.86 -1.05 -4.76
CA GLY A 61 -3.55 -0.40 -4.78
C GLY A 61 -3.58 0.89 -3.98
N MET A 62 -2.59 1.10 -3.14
CA MET A 62 -2.39 2.33 -2.39
C MET A 62 -1.10 3.00 -2.86
N PHE A 63 -1.17 4.29 -3.15
CA PHE A 63 -0.08 5.09 -3.71
C PHE A 63 0.12 6.34 -2.86
N MET A 64 1.37 6.66 -2.58
CA MET A 64 1.75 7.88 -1.87
C MET A 64 3.16 8.30 -2.26
N ASN A 65 3.53 9.53 -1.92
CA ASN A 65 4.92 9.98 -1.98
C ASN A 65 5.30 10.56 -0.63
N VAL A 66 6.31 9.98 0.02
CA VAL A 66 6.63 10.25 1.42
C VAL A 66 8.13 10.32 1.68
N ASP A 67 8.51 11.10 2.69
CA ASP A 67 9.77 10.90 3.42
C ASP A 67 9.51 9.86 4.51
N GLY A 68 10.18 8.72 4.42
CA GLY A 68 10.08 7.60 5.33
C GLY A 68 10.33 7.95 6.79
N LYS A 69 11.22 8.92 7.07
CA LYS A 69 11.50 9.37 8.44
C LYS A 69 10.31 10.08 9.07
N GLN A 70 9.52 10.78 8.26
CA GLN A 70 8.31 11.49 8.71
C GLN A 70 7.08 10.59 8.69
N PHE A 71 7.02 9.66 7.73
CA PHE A 71 5.90 8.75 7.55
C PHE A 71 5.89 7.60 8.57
N LEU A 72 7.03 7.04 8.91
CA LEU A 72 7.12 5.92 9.85
C LEU A 72 6.46 6.21 11.22
N PRO A 73 6.66 7.38 11.86
CA PRO A 73 5.92 7.71 13.07
C PRO A 73 4.39 7.71 12.91
N LEU A 74 3.84 8.03 11.73
CA LEU A 74 2.40 7.93 11.51
C LEU A 74 1.94 6.47 11.53
N MET A 75 2.70 5.58 10.89
CA MET A 75 2.43 4.14 10.84
C MET A 75 2.52 3.50 12.22
N GLN A 76 3.52 3.88 13.02
CA GLN A 76 3.72 3.39 14.38
C GLN A 76 2.64 3.87 15.36
N ASN A 77 1.93 4.95 15.05
CA ASN A 77 0.84 5.48 15.86
C ASN A 77 -0.54 4.93 15.47
N ASP A 78 -0.65 4.17 14.39
CA ASP A 78 -1.88 3.51 13.95
C ASP A 78 -1.87 2.04 14.36
N LYS A 79 -2.82 1.63 15.22
CA LYS A 79 -2.86 0.27 15.78
C LYS A 79 -3.03 -0.82 14.71
N ALA A 80 -3.76 -0.54 13.63
CA ALA A 80 -3.97 -1.51 12.56
C ALA A 80 -2.69 -1.65 11.72
N MET A 81 -2.00 -0.54 11.47
CA MET A 81 -0.70 -0.56 10.78
C MET A 81 0.39 -1.18 11.65
N VAL A 82 0.41 -0.93 12.96
CA VAL A 82 1.32 -1.61 13.90
C VAL A 82 1.06 -3.11 13.90
N ALA A 83 -0.20 -3.57 13.90
CA ALA A 83 -0.50 -5.00 13.83
C ALA A 83 -0.04 -5.60 12.48
N LEU A 84 -0.25 -4.90 11.37
CA LEU A 84 0.21 -5.29 10.04
C LEU A 84 1.74 -5.37 9.98
N LEU A 85 2.42 -4.33 10.47
CA LEU A 85 3.89 -4.26 10.52
C LEU A 85 4.45 -5.28 11.49
N ALA A 86 3.84 -5.53 12.65
CA ALA A 86 4.29 -6.53 13.63
C ALA A 86 4.25 -7.96 13.07
N GLY A 87 3.27 -8.28 12.22
CA GLY A 87 3.23 -9.57 11.52
C GLY A 87 4.40 -9.77 10.54
N VAL A 88 4.96 -8.68 9.99
CA VAL A 88 6.12 -8.68 9.08
C VAL A 88 7.44 -8.49 9.84
N ASN A 89 7.41 -7.71 10.93
CA ASN A 89 8.55 -7.30 11.76
C ASN A 89 9.07 -8.38 12.72
N GLN A 90 8.51 -9.59 12.70
CA GLN A 90 9.05 -10.68 13.51
C GLN A 90 10.44 -11.13 13.03
N ALA A 91 10.75 -10.95 11.74
CA ALA A 91 12.01 -11.39 11.16
C ALA A 91 12.76 -10.29 10.39
N ILE A 92 12.06 -9.28 9.85
CA ILE A 92 12.64 -8.25 8.99
C ILE A 92 12.35 -6.89 9.62
N ASP A 93 13.34 -6.03 9.79
CA ASP A 93 13.12 -4.68 10.31
C ASP A 93 12.52 -3.76 9.22
N MET A 94 11.20 -3.83 9.05
CA MET A 94 10.46 -2.98 8.09
C MET A 94 10.53 -1.51 8.50
N ASP A 95 10.75 -1.20 9.77
CA ASP A 95 10.88 0.18 10.23
C ASP A 95 12.15 0.80 9.62
N ASN A 96 13.26 0.06 9.59
CA ASN A 96 14.50 0.53 8.96
C ASN A 96 14.37 0.64 7.44
N ILE A 97 13.66 -0.30 6.79
CA ILE A 97 13.34 -0.22 5.36
C ILE A 97 12.49 1.02 5.08
N LEU A 98 11.37 1.21 5.80
CA LEU A 98 10.46 2.34 5.63
C LEU A 98 11.18 3.66 5.88
N ARG A 99 12.06 3.74 6.88
CA ARG A 99 12.88 4.94 7.16
C ARG A 99 13.78 5.34 5.99
N SER A 100 14.16 4.39 5.14
CA SER A 100 14.98 4.64 3.95
C SER A 100 14.20 5.15 2.73
N VAL A 101 12.86 5.11 2.76
CA VAL A 101 12.00 5.59 1.68
C VAL A 101 12.12 7.11 1.53
N ASN A 102 12.31 7.58 0.29
CA ASN A 102 12.22 8.99 -0.06
C ASN A 102 11.73 9.15 -1.50
N GLY A 103 10.43 9.02 -1.67
CA GLY A 103 9.78 9.22 -2.95
C GLY A 103 8.44 8.52 -3.00
N ASP A 104 8.05 8.12 -4.21
CA ASP A 104 6.85 7.32 -4.40
C ASP A 104 6.97 6.00 -3.64
N LEU A 105 5.83 5.53 -3.15
CA LEU A 105 5.62 4.26 -2.46
C LEU A 105 4.28 3.71 -2.96
N ALA A 106 4.25 2.44 -3.32
CA ALA A 106 3.06 1.71 -3.69
C ALA A 106 2.93 0.43 -2.88
N ILE A 107 1.73 0.13 -2.42
CA ILE A 107 1.34 -1.16 -1.86
C ILE A 107 0.21 -1.69 -2.73
N VAL A 108 0.40 -2.87 -3.31
CA VAL A 108 -0.58 -3.48 -4.21
C VAL A 108 -1.03 -4.82 -3.63
N PHE A 109 -2.32 -5.09 -3.76
CA PHE A 109 -2.96 -6.34 -3.41
C PHE A 109 -3.41 -7.01 -4.71
N PRO A 110 -2.55 -7.83 -5.35
CA PRO A 110 -2.82 -8.37 -6.68
C PRO A 110 -3.98 -9.35 -6.67
N GLU A 111 -4.08 -10.18 -5.63
CA GLU A 111 -5.08 -11.23 -5.57
C GLU A 111 -5.57 -11.44 -4.14
N TYR A 112 -6.86 -11.79 -4.04
CA TYR A 112 -7.49 -12.27 -2.83
C TYR A 112 -8.13 -13.63 -3.13
N SER A 113 -7.61 -14.69 -2.52
CA SER A 113 -8.14 -16.06 -2.67
C SER A 113 -8.36 -16.70 -1.30
N GLY A 114 -9.62 -16.87 -0.89
CA GLY A 114 -9.96 -17.37 0.44
C GLY A 114 -9.39 -16.45 1.53
N ASN A 115 -8.63 -17.00 2.47
CA ASN A 115 -7.96 -16.25 3.55
C ASN A 115 -6.52 -15.82 3.20
N LYS A 116 -6.05 -15.99 1.96
CA LYS A 116 -4.71 -15.59 1.54
C LYS A 116 -4.79 -14.31 0.70
N MET A 117 -4.26 -13.23 1.25
CA MET A 117 -4.09 -11.96 0.58
C MET A 117 -2.62 -11.82 0.15
N SER A 118 -2.37 -11.78 -1.15
CA SER A 118 -1.03 -11.48 -1.68
C SER A 118 -0.81 -9.98 -1.63
N MET A 119 0.43 -9.57 -1.33
CA MET A 119 0.82 -8.17 -1.26
C MET A 119 2.17 -7.99 -1.94
N THR A 120 2.33 -6.87 -2.64
CA THR A 120 3.62 -6.36 -3.09
C THR A 120 3.81 -4.93 -2.59
N MET A 121 5.06 -4.55 -2.39
CA MET A 121 5.43 -3.18 -2.02
C MET A 121 6.61 -2.72 -2.85
N SER A 122 6.52 -1.49 -3.34
CA SER A 122 7.48 -0.86 -4.24
C SER A 122 7.76 0.54 -3.72
N ALA A 123 9.02 0.89 -3.48
CA ALA A 123 9.34 2.19 -2.89
C ALA A 123 10.62 2.78 -3.46
N GLN A 124 10.64 4.09 -3.71
CA GLN A 124 11.88 4.79 -4.03
C GLN A 124 12.65 5.02 -2.74
N LEU A 125 13.88 4.53 -2.69
CA LEU A 125 14.76 4.67 -1.54
C LEU A 125 15.71 5.84 -1.72
N ALA A 126 16.05 6.50 -0.61
CA ALA A 126 17.14 7.46 -0.51
C ALA A 126 18.49 6.76 -0.31
N ASN A 127 18.50 5.62 0.37
CA ASN A 127 19.68 4.79 0.63
C ASN A 127 19.22 3.33 0.90
N SER A 128 20.17 2.40 0.97
CA SER A 128 19.92 0.98 1.21
C SER A 128 20.75 0.49 2.39
N ASN A 129 21.01 1.37 3.37
CA ASN A 129 21.90 1.08 4.49
C ASN A 129 21.42 -0.12 5.31
N TRP A 130 20.12 -0.35 5.37
CA TRP A 130 19.52 -1.52 6.03
C TRP A 130 20.04 -2.87 5.49
N LEU A 131 20.63 -2.91 4.29
CA LEU A 131 21.30 -4.12 3.78
C LEU A 131 22.40 -4.62 4.71
N SER A 132 23.07 -3.74 5.48
CA SER A 132 24.07 -4.15 6.47
C SER A 132 23.49 -4.96 7.63
N ASP A 133 22.18 -4.82 7.88
CA ASP A 133 21.51 -5.44 9.03
C ASP A 133 20.94 -6.82 8.69
N VAL A 134 20.94 -7.21 7.41
CA VAL A 134 20.32 -8.47 6.96
C VAL A 134 20.99 -9.68 7.58
N ASP A 135 22.31 -9.67 7.74
CA ASP A 135 23.02 -10.78 8.40
C ASP A 135 22.65 -10.91 9.87
N TYR A 136 22.36 -9.80 10.55
CA TYR A 136 21.80 -9.82 11.89
C TYR A 136 20.34 -10.34 11.86
N TRP A 137 19.51 -9.91 10.92
CA TRP A 137 18.13 -10.41 10.77
C TRP A 137 18.06 -11.92 10.53
N LYS A 138 19.00 -12.47 9.76
CA LYS A 138 19.14 -13.93 9.57
C LYS A 138 19.37 -14.66 10.89
N GLN A 139 20.16 -14.08 11.79
CA GLN A 139 20.47 -14.65 13.10
C GLN A 139 19.33 -14.48 14.10
N SER A 140 18.61 -13.35 14.04
CA SER A 140 17.52 -13.02 14.96
C SER A 140 16.16 -13.57 14.54
N CYS A 141 16.08 -14.33 13.45
CA CYS A 141 14.84 -14.94 12.98
C CYS A 141 14.21 -15.83 14.07
N PRO A 142 12.90 -15.69 14.36
CA PRO A 142 12.21 -16.55 15.31
C PRO A 142 12.28 -18.02 14.92
N ALA A 143 12.23 -18.91 15.91
CA ALA A 143 12.24 -20.34 15.69
C ALA A 143 11.13 -20.76 14.71
N GLY A 144 11.50 -21.55 13.69
CA GLY A 144 10.60 -21.99 12.62
C GLY A 144 10.60 -21.10 11.37
N GLY A 145 11.22 -19.91 11.43
CA GLY A 145 11.46 -19.04 10.29
C GLY A 145 12.95 -18.91 9.97
N ARG A 146 13.28 -18.50 8.74
CA ARG A 146 14.64 -18.15 8.32
C ARG A 146 14.64 -17.15 7.19
N ILE A 147 15.69 -16.33 7.13
CA ILE A 147 15.99 -15.48 5.97
C ILE A 147 17.12 -16.12 5.17
N LEU A 148 16.95 -16.19 3.86
CA LEU A 148 17.91 -16.79 2.93
C LEU A 148 18.25 -15.79 1.81
N ASP A 149 19.46 -15.92 1.28
CA ASP A 149 19.90 -15.15 0.12
C ASP A 149 19.14 -15.61 -1.13
N TRP A 150 18.65 -14.65 -1.92
CA TRP A 150 18.03 -14.93 -3.22
C TRP A 150 18.96 -14.54 -4.37
N ARG A 151 19.44 -13.30 -4.35
CA ARG A 151 20.39 -12.73 -5.31
C ARG A 151 21.05 -11.50 -4.70
N LYS A 152 21.91 -10.82 -5.46
CA LYS A 152 22.58 -9.60 -4.99
C LYS A 152 21.54 -8.59 -4.45
N ASN A 153 21.74 -8.17 -3.20
CA ASN A 153 20.87 -7.23 -2.47
C ASN A 153 19.40 -7.67 -2.36
N ALA A 154 19.14 -8.98 -2.36
CA ALA A 154 17.79 -9.53 -2.29
C ALA A 154 17.75 -10.86 -1.53
N TYR A 155 16.69 -11.02 -0.76
CA TYR A 155 16.55 -12.08 0.21
C TYR A 155 15.10 -12.54 0.25
N TYR A 156 14.85 -13.63 0.97
CA TYR A 156 13.50 -14.02 1.30
C TYR A 156 13.41 -14.61 2.69
N TYR A 157 12.36 -14.23 3.41
CA TYR A 157 11.91 -14.89 4.62
C TYR A 157 11.03 -16.08 4.25
N THR A 158 11.16 -17.19 4.98
CA THR A 158 10.24 -18.32 4.86
C THR A 158 10.04 -19.05 6.18
N ASP A 159 8.81 -19.48 6.44
CA ASP A 159 8.42 -20.42 7.48
C ASP A 159 7.42 -21.47 6.92
N SER A 160 6.78 -22.26 7.78
CA SER A 160 5.79 -23.28 7.39
C SER A 160 4.52 -22.76 6.68
N LYS A 161 4.26 -21.44 6.74
CA LYS A 161 3.01 -20.80 6.28
C LYS A 161 3.25 -19.68 5.28
N THR A 162 4.36 -18.98 5.38
CA THR A 162 4.59 -17.68 4.74
C THR A 162 5.94 -17.66 4.05
N THR A 163 5.96 -17.06 2.86
CA THR A 163 7.18 -16.67 2.16
C THR A 163 7.07 -15.21 1.77
N TYR A 164 8.15 -14.46 1.96
CA TYR A 164 8.21 -13.03 1.63
C TYR A 164 9.57 -12.70 1.03
N TYR A 165 9.57 -12.31 -0.24
CA TYR A 165 10.74 -11.89 -0.99
C TYR A 165 10.88 -10.38 -0.92
N PHE A 166 12.10 -9.88 -0.75
CA PHE A 166 12.39 -8.45 -0.67
C PHE A 166 13.81 -8.15 -1.15
N GLY A 167 14.05 -6.91 -1.59
CA GLY A 167 15.38 -6.48 -2.02
C GLY A 167 15.42 -5.04 -2.50
N VAL A 168 16.59 -4.65 -3.00
CA VAL A 168 16.85 -3.33 -3.60
C VAL A 168 17.39 -3.49 -5.00
N SER A 169 16.77 -2.82 -5.97
CA SER A 169 17.26 -2.75 -7.35
C SER A 169 18.50 -1.83 -7.46
N PRO A 170 19.29 -1.94 -8.54
CA PRO A 170 20.43 -1.04 -8.77
C PRO A 170 20.07 0.46 -8.80
N ASP A 171 18.83 0.81 -9.16
CA ASP A 171 18.33 2.20 -9.19
C ASP A 171 17.59 2.61 -7.91
N MET A 172 17.90 1.96 -6.78
CA MET A 172 17.41 2.30 -5.44
C MET A 172 15.90 2.16 -5.28
N GLN A 173 15.32 1.10 -5.86
CA GLN A 173 13.92 0.75 -5.61
C GLN A 173 13.86 -0.44 -4.66
N TYR A 174 13.16 -0.26 -3.55
CA TYR A 174 12.67 -1.39 -2.77
C TYR A 174 11.62 -2.12 -3.58
N TYR A 175 11.68 -3.44 -3.55
CA TYR A 175 10.70 -4.31 -4.19
C TYR A 175 10.43 -5.50 -3.27
N SER A 176 9.19 -5.98 -3.22
CA SER A 176 8.83 -7.14 -2.42
C SER A 176 7.55 -7.82 -2.88
N GLY A 177 7.37 -9.07 -2.46
CA GLY A 177 6.19 -9.86 -2.78
C GLY A 177 6.13 -11.20 -2.04
N SER A 178 4.95 -11.81 -2.01
CA SER A 178 4.73 -13.14 -1.42
C SER A 178 5.30 -14.30 -2.25
N SER A 179 5.84 -14.02 -3.45
CA SER A 179 6.58 -14.95 -4.28
C SER A 179 7.68 -14.22 -5.04
N ALA A 180 8.68 -14.95 -5.54
CA ALA A 180 9.75 -14.39 -6.36
C ALA A 180 9.19 -13.61 -7.57
N ALA A 181 8.21 -14.21 -8.28
CA ALA A 181 7.55 -13.58 -9.42
C ALA A 181 6.82 -12.29 -9.03
N LEU A 182 6.08 -12.28 -7.91
CA LEU A 182 5.40 -11.08 -7.43
C LEU A 182 6.38 -9.98 -7.02
N ALA A 183 7.50 -10.35 -6.38
CA ALA A 183 8.54 -9.40 -6.02
C ALA A 183 9.20 -8.79 -7.27
N ASP A 184 9.54 -9.59 -8.28
CA ASP A 184 10.09 -9.10 -9.55
C ASP A 184 9.13 -8.14 -10.26
N HIS A 185 7.86 -8.53 -10.37
CA HIS A 185 6.84 -7.71 -11.03
C HIS A 185 6.44 -6.48 -10.22
N SER A 186 6.83 -6.37 -8.95
CA SER A 186 6.50 -5.21 -8.12
C SER A 186 7.23 -3.93 -8.54
N ILE A 187 8.25 -3.98 -9.41
CA ILE A 187 8.93 -2.79 -9.96
C ILE A 187 9.00 -2.79 -11.49
N LEU A 188 8.29 -3.72 -12.14
CA LEU A 188 8.21 -3.83 -13.59
C LEU A 188 6.80 -3.47 -14.06
N PRO A 189 6.66 -2.81 -15.23
CA PRO A 189 5.34 -2.51 -15.79
C PRO A 189 4.43 -3.73 -15.80
N ALA A 190 3.20 -3.58 -15.29
CA ALA A 190 2.22 -4.65 -15.37
C ALA A 190 1.92 -4.98 -16.84
N GLN A 191 1.70 -6.26 -17.17
CA GLN A 191 1.33 -6.66 -18.54
C GLN A 191 0.02 -6.00 -19.00
N GLN A 192 -0.93 -5.84 -18.08
CA GLN A 192 -2.17 -5.11 -18.28
C GLN A 192 -2.32 -4.06 -17.17
N PRO A 193 -1.64 -2.90 -17.31
CA PRO A 193 -1.69 -1.87 -16.29
C PRO A 193 -3.06 -1.19 -16.30
N ILE A 194 -3.39 -0.52 -15.22
CA ILE A 194 -4.54 0.38 -15.18
C ILE A 194 -4.46 1.45 -16.30
N GLY A 195 -5.63 1.86 -16.80
CA GLY A 195 -5.72 2.84 -17.89
C GLY A 195 -5.26 4.25 -17.49
N ASN A 196 -4.91 5.06 -18.49
CA ASN A 196 -4.39 6.43 -18.29
C ASN A 196 -5.33 7.32 -17.47
N ASN A 197 -6.66 7.13 -17.55
CA ASN A 197 -7.61 7.90 -16.72
C ASN A 197 -7.35 7.70 -15.22
N LEU A 198 -7.01 6.48 -14.81
CA LEU A 198 -6.75 6.18 -13.41
C LEU A 198 -5.33 6.61 -13.00
N VAL A 199 -4.34 6.47 -13.89
CA VAL A 199 -2.98 7.02 -13.67
C VAL A 199 -3.05 8.53 -13.42
N ASN A 200 -3.84 9.26 -14.21
CA ASN A 200 -4.03 10.71 -14.04
C ASN A 200 -4.76 11.08 -12.73
N GLN A 201 -5.47 10.14 -12.12
CA GLN A 201 -6.08 10.32 -10.79
C GLN A 201 -5.11 10.02 -9.65
N ILE A 202 -4.00 9.33 -9.92
CA ILE A 202 -2.94 9.03 -8.95
C ILE A 202 -1.89 10.15 -8.94
N VAL A 203 -1.38 10.52 -10.11
CA VAL A 203 -0.28 11.47 -10.24
C VAL A 203 -0.69 12.86 -9.75
N GLY A 204 0.19 13.50 -8.98
CA GLY A 204 -0.02 14.82 -8.39
C GLY A 204 -0.88 14.84 -7.12
N LYS A 205 -1.60 13.76 -6.80
CA LYS A 205 -2.32 13.61 -5.52
C LYS A 205 -1.36 13.21 -4.40
N LYS A 206 -1.76 13.39 -3.14
CA LYS A 206 -0.93 13.12 -1.97
C LYS A 206 -0.94 11.65 -1.54
N LEU A 207 -2.14 11.10 -1.45
CA LEU A 207 -2.43 9.71 -1.12
C LEU A 207 -3.61 9.27 -1.98
N VAL A 208 -3.49 8.13 -2.64
CA VAL A 208 -4.56 7.56 -3.47
C VAL A 208 -4.74 6.09 -3.15
N LEU A 209 -5.99 5.70 -2.87
CA LEU A 209 -6.41 4.32 -2.73
C LEU A 209 -7.33 3.96 -3.90
N VAL A 210 -6.96 2.92 -4.62
CA VAL A 210 -7.75 2.32 -5.70
C VAL A 210 -8.26 0.97 -5.23
N ILE A 211 -9.57 0.73 -5.36
CA ILE A 211 -10.21 -0.54 -5.05
C ILE A 211 -10.97 -1.01 -6.29
N ASN A 212 -10.67 -2.21 -6.76
CA ASN A 212 -11.36 -2.83 -7.88
C ASN A 212 -12.41 -3.81 -7.34
N LEU A 213 -13.66 -3.35 -7.32
CA LEU A 213 -14.79 -4.09 -6.76
C LEU A 213 -15.08 -5.36 -7.55
N GLY A 214 -14.89 -5.32 -8.88
CA GLY A 214 -15.13 -6.47 -9.76
C GLY A 214 -14.18 -7.66 -9.57
N ASN A 215 -13.00 -7.43 -9.00
CA ASN A 215 -11.96 -8.46 -8.83
C ASN A 215 -12.01 -9.14 -7.45
N MET A 216 -12.85 -8.64 -6.54
CA MET A 216 -13.06 -9.29 -5.26
C MET A 216 -13.96 -10.52 -5.43
N LYS A 217 -13.43 -11.71 -5.12
CA LYS A 217 -14.09 -12.99 -5.36
C LYS A 217 -15.30 -13.26 -4.46
N ASP A 218 -15.61 -12.38 -3.51
CA ASP A 218 -16.76 -12.52 -2.62
C ASP A 218 -18.04 -11.96 -3.26
N LYS A 219 -18.59 -12.72 -4.22
CA LYS A 219 -19.81 -12.37 -4.96
C LYS A 219 -21.10 -12.45 -4.14
N LYS A 220 -21.04 -12.85 -2.86
CA LYS A 220 -22.22 -12.98 -1.97
C LYS A 220 -22.05 -12.30 -0.59
N GLY A 221 -20.90 -11.65 -0.33
CA GLY A 221 -20.62 -10.99 0.94
C GLY A 221 -21.02 -9.51 1.00
N ALA A 222 -20.66 -8.85 2.10
CA ALA A 222 -21.01 -7.45 2.43
C ALA A 222 -20.69 -6.44 1.31
N LEU A 223 -19.64 -6.68 0.52
CA LEU A 223 -19.28 -5.85 -0.62
C LEU A 223 -20.32 -5.90 -1.76
N SER A 224 -20.91 -7.06 -2.04
CA SER A 224 -21.98 -7.18 -3.04
C SER A 224 -23.25 -6.44 -2.59
N VAL A 225 -23.54 -6.43 -1.29
CA VAL A 225 -24.64 -5.67 -0.70
C VAL A 225 -24.39 -4.17 -0.83
N ILE A 226 -23.19 -3.70 -0.50
CA ILE A 226 -22.80 -2.29 -0.63
C ILE A 226 -22.89 -1.82 -2.09
N THR A 227 -22.36 -2.59 -3.05
CA THR A 227 -22.41 -2.19 -4.47
C THR A 227 -23.82 -2.18 -5.04
N THR A 228 -24.67 -3.12 -4.61
CA THR A 228 -26.10 -3.14 -4.98
C THR A 228 -26.84 -1.94 -4.38
N PHE A 229 -26.56 -1.59 -3.12
CA PHE A 229 -27.16 -0.43 -2.46
C PHE A 229 -26.75 0.90 -3.10
N MET A 230 -25.53 0.99 -3.61
CA MET A 230 -25.01 2.21 -4.26
C MET A 230 -25.51 2.37 -5.70
N GLN A 231 -25.97 1.30 -6.34
CA GLN A 231 -26.36 1.30 -7.75
C GLN A 231 -27.47 2.30 -8.12
N PRO A 232 -28.54 2.51 -7.31
CA PRO A 232 -29.56 3.51 -7.61
C PRO A 232 -29.03 4.96 -7.59
N ILE A 233 -27.98 5.23 -6.82
CA ILE A 233 -27.43 6.57 -6.63
C ILE A 233 -26.33 6.87 -7.67
N PHE A 234 -25.50 5.88 -7.96
CA PHE A 234 -24.25 6.06 -8.71
C PHE A 234 -24.18 5.23 -10.00
N GLY A 235 -25.22 4.46 -10.32
CA GLY A 235 -25.19 3.47 -11.39
C GLY A 235 -24.24 2.31 -11.07
N LYS A 236 -23.86 1.55 -12.10
CA LYS A 236 -22.94 0.41 -11.92
C LYS A 236 -21.52 0.90 -11.62
N VAL A 237 -21.05 0.67 -10.39
CA VAL A 237 -19.69 1.00 -9.93
C VAL A 237 -18.82 -0.26 -9.95
N ASN A 238 -17.71 -0.21 -10.68
CA ASN A 238 -16.74 -1.31 -10.79
C ASN A 238 -15.45 -1.04 -10.01
N SER A 239 -15.16 0.23 -9.71
CA SER A 239 -13.99 0.65 -8.95
C SER A 239 -14.28 1.87 -8.08
N ILE A 240 -13.53 1.99 -6.99
CA ILE A 240 -13.51 3.14 -6.11
C ILE A 240 -12.12 3.75 -6.11
N VAL A 241 -12.03 5.07 -6.22
CA VAL A 241 -10.79 5.82 -6.07
C VAL A 241 -10.99 6.84 -4.96
N TYR A 242 -10.25 6.69 -3.87
CA TYR A 242 -10.15 7.72 -2.85
C TYR A 242 -8.85 8.48 -3.03
N SER A 243 -8.92 9.81 -2.99
CA SER A 243 -7.77 10.69 -2.97
C SER A 243 -7.85 11.68 -1.82
N LEU A 244 -6.74 11.82 -1.09
CA LEU A 244 -6.58 12.85 -0.07
C LEU A 244 -6.25 14.19 -0.74
N LYS A 245 -7.02 15.24 -0.42
CA LYS A 245 -6.75 16.62 -0.85
C LYS A 245 -5.42 17.17 -0.31
#